data_AF-A5UVF3-F1
#
_entry.id   AF-A5UVF3-F1
#
_cell.length_a   1.000
_cell.length_b   1.000
_cell.length_c   1.000
_cell.angle_alpha   90.00
_cell.angle_beta   90.00
_cell.angle_gamma   90.00
#
_symmetry.space_group_name_H-M   'P 1'
#
loop_
_entity.id
_entity.type
_entity.pdbx_description
1 polymer ?
#
loop_
_entity_poly.entity_id
_entity_poly.type
_entity_poly.pdbx_seq_one_letter_code
_entity_poly.pdbx_strand_id
1 'polypeptide(L)'
;MRSIRIMAIVILALFALAACGGGDVTVPPPPNAQPFESSGSPKVDQIIASWRSVAIEEMKKDAVKEETLVEEIFIIDNGSLADVQNHYMALTQNGWWHVRRMPGLQGDVLLDGYEHGTTALVIGAIDASKFNGKGIVVYTLRGTK
;
A
#
# COMPACT_ATOMS: atom_id res chain seq x y z
N MET A 1 -39.25 -34.89 -10.10
CA MET A 1 -38.65 -34.14 -8.96
C MET A 1 -37.26 -34.67 -8.56
N ARG A 2 -36.36 -35.00 -9.51
CA ARG A 2 -34.98 -35.44 -9.23
C ARG A 2 -33.92 -34.44 -9.73
N SER A 3 -34.23 -33.71 -10.79
CA SER A 3 -33.38 -32.69 -11.43
C SER A 3 -33.17 -31.42 -10.61
N ILE A 4 -34.14 -31.03 -9.77
CA ILE A 4 -34.05 -29.82 -8.94
C ILE A 4 -33.04 -30.00 -7.79
N ARG A 5 -32.84 -31.23 -7.29
CA ARG A 5 -31.90 -31.51 -6.18
C ARG A 5 -30.43 -31.47 -6.61
N ILE A 6 -30.13 -31.77 -7.88
CA ILE A 6 -28.75 -31.79 -8.40
C ILE A 6 -28.28 -30.35 -8.70
N MET A 7 -29.18 -29.50 -9.17
CA MET A 7 -28.86 -28.11 -9.51
C MET A 7 -28.52 -27.26 -8.27
N ALA A 8 -29.13 -27.55 -7.11
CA ALA A 8 -28.84 -26.86 -5.86
C ALA A 8 -27.44 -27.16 -5.29
N ILE A 9 -26.90 -28.36 -5.52
CA ILE A 9 -25.58 -28.78 -5.00
C ILE A 9 -24.44 -28.15 -5.82
N VAL A 10 -24.64 -27.99 -7.13
CA VAL A 10 -23.63 -27.35 -8.01
C VAL A 10 -23.51 -25.85 -7.73
N ILE A 11 -24.62 -25.17 -7.42
CA ILE A 11 -24.62 -23.75 -7.06
C ILE A 11 -23.98 -23.52 -5.67
N LEU A 12 -24.20 -24.43 -4.70
CA LEU A 12 -23.57 -24.32 -3.38
C LEU A 12 -22.04 -24.54 -3.44
N ALA A 13 -21.58 -25.41 -4.34
CA ALA A 13 -20.15 -25.63 -4.56
C ALA A 13 -19.44 -24.45 -5.23
N LEU A 14 -20.15 -23.67 -6.07
CA LEU A 14 -19.61 -22.47 -6.70
C LEU A 14 -19.42 -21.30 -5.73
N PHE A 15 -20.24 -21.20 -4.67
CA PHE A 15 -20.04 -20.21 -3.60
C PHE A 15 -18.99 -20.63 -2.56
N ALA A 16 -18.71 -21.93 -2.42
CA ALA A 16 -17.66 -22.41 -1.53
C ALA A 16 -16.24 -22.11 -2.04
N LEU A 17 -16.05 -21.84 -3.34
CA LEU A 17 -14.76 -21.39 -3.89
C LEU A 17 -14.54 -19.88 -3.83
N ALA A 18 -15.56 -19.08 -3.49
CA ALA A 18 -15.41 -17.63 -3.28
C ALA A 18 -14.95 -17.28 -1.85
N ALA A 19 -14.76 -18.27 -0.98
CA ALA A 19 -14.27 -18.12 0.38
C ALA A 19 -12.90 -18.77 0.53
N CYS A 20 -11.85 -18.08 0.09
CA CYS A 20 -10.49 -18.41 0.51
C CYS A 20 -9.71 -17.13 0.78
N GLY A 21 -9.60 -16.77 2.07
CA GLY A 21 -8.50 -15.94 2.57
C GLY A 21 -8.67 -14.42 2.52
N GLY A 22 -9.84 -13.86 2.80
CA GLY A 22 -9.98 -12.41 3.03
C GLY A 22 -9.51 -12.02 4.43
N GLY A 23 -8.19 -12.03 4.68
CA GLY A 23 -7.63 -11.39 5.87
C GLY A 23 -7.88 -9.88 5.85
N ASP A 24 -7.77 -9.22 7.00
CA ASP A 24 -7.85 -7.76 7.08
C ASP A 24 -6.67 -7.13 6.33
N VAL A 25 -6.95 -6.66 5.10
CA VAL A 25 -5.97 -5.99 4.22
C VAL A 25 -6.04 -4.47 4.35
N THR A 26 -6.57 -3.96 5.47
CA THR A 26 -6.49 -2.53 5.78
C THR A 26 -5.05 -2.12 6.04
N VAL A 27 -4.70 -0.93 5.57
CA VAL A 27 -3.39 -0.32 5.78
C VAL A 27 -3.64 1.01 6.49
N PRO A 28 -3.38 1.09 7.81
CA PRO A 28 -3.67 2.30 8.55
C PRO A 28 -2.65 3.40 8.19
N PRO A 29 -3.09 4.67 8.15
CA PRO A 29 -2.16 5.78 8.02
C PRO A 29 -1.20 5.82 9.22
N PRO A 30 -0.01 6.41 9.07
CA PRO A 30 0.92 6.61 10.19
C PRO A 30 0.30 7.48 11.30
N PRO A 31 0.79 7.38 12.55
CA PRO A 31 0.28 8.21 13.64
C PRO A 31 0.49 9.70 13.33
N ASN A 32 -0.52 10.51 13.66
CA ASN A 32 -0.56 11.96 13.40
C ASN A 32 -0.52 12.38 11.92
N ALA A 33 -0.66 11.43 10.99
CA ALA A 33 -0.76 11.72 9.57
C ALA A 33 -2.00 12.58 9.27
N GLN A 34 -1.81 13.59 8.44
CA GLN A 34 -2.89 14.40 7.85
C GLN A 34 -2.96 14.14 6.35
N PRO A 35 -4.15 14.26 5.72
CA PRO A 35 -4.25 14.24 4.26
C PRO A 35 -3.31 15.25 3.63
N PHE A 36 -2.59 14.83 2.59
CA PHE A 36 -1.63 15.69 1.90
C PHE A 36 -2.34 16.69 1.00
N GLU A 37 -2.18 17.98 1.28
CA GLU A 37 -2.58 19.06 0.37
C GLU A 37 -1.40 19.56 -0.47
N SER A 38 -0.23 19.76 0.15
CA SER A 38 1.04 20.10 -0.50
C SER A 38 2.21 19.88 0.46
N SER A 39 3.40 19.59 -0.10
CA SER A 39 4.64 19.49 0.67
C SER A 39 5.29 20.85 0.97
N GLY A 40 4.81 21.91 0.32
CA GLY A 40 5.47 23.21 0.27
C GLY A 40 6.75 23.23 -0.57
N SER A 41 7.08 22.14 -1.28
CA SER A 41 8.28 22.03 -2.13
C SER A 41 7.95 21.40 -3.49
N PRO A 42 8.11 22.14 -4.60
CA PRO A 42 7.89 21.59 -5.95
C PRO A 42 8.77 20.37 -6.26
N LYS A 43 9.95 20.29 -5.62
CA LYS A 43 10.86 19.16 -5.79
C LYS A 43 10.31 17.89 -5.14
N VAL A 44 9.72 18.01 -3.95
CA VAL A 44 9.08 16.88 -3.27
C VAL A 44 7.85 16.45 -4.07
N ASP A 45 7.03 17.40 -4.55
CA ASP A 45 5.85 17.10 -5.37
C ASP A 45 6.24 16.34 -6.66
N GLN A 46 7.36 16.70 -7.30
CA GLN A 46 7.90 15.96 -8.45
C GLN A 46 8.37 14.54 -8.09
N ILE A 47 8.99 14.35 -6.92
CA ILE A 47 9.42 13.03 -6.45
C ILE A 47 8.20 12.13 -6.23
N ILE A 48 7.15 12.65 -5.57
CA ILE A 48 5.92 11.90 -5.34
C ILE A 48 5.24 11.54 -6.66
N ALA A 49 5.18 12.47 -7.63
CA ALA A 49 4.63 12.19 -8.96
C ALA A 49 5.42 11.09 -9.69
N SER A 50 6.75 11.10 -9.60
CA SER A 50 7.60 10.04 -10.15
C SER A 50 7.33 8.69 -9.49
N TRP A 51 7.19 8.66 -8.16
CA TRP A 51 6.87 7.42 -7.44
C TRP A 51 5.52 6.87 -7.82
N ARG A 52 4.49 7.72 -7.92
CA ARG A 52 3.16 7.33 -8.42
C ARG A 52 3.26 6.62 -9.76
N SER A 53 3.94 7.22 -10.74
CA SER A 53 4.07 6.63 -12.08
C SER A 53 4.76 5.26 -12.03
N VAL A 54 5.89 5.17 -11.34
CA VAL A 54 6.69 3.93 -11.28
C VAL A 54 5.97 2.85 -10.50
N ALA A 55 5.39 3.16 -9.34
CA ALA A 55 4.70 2.21 -8.49
C ALA A 55 3.49 1.58 -9.20
N ILE A 56 2.71 2.38 -9.93
CA ILE A 56 1.59 1.88 -10.73
C ILE A 56 2.08 0.92 -11.82
N GLU A 57 3.13 1.28 -12.55
CA GLU A 57 3.69 0.42 -13.60
C GLU A 57 4.22 -0.90 -13.03
N GLU A 58 4.95 -0.87 -11.92
CA GLU A 58 5.47 -2.08 -11.27
C GLU A 58 4.34 -2.95 -10.70
N MET A 59 3.31 -2.36 -10.09
CA MET A 59 2.14 -3.10 -9.63
C MET A 59 1.39 -3.78 -10.79
N LYS A 60 1.24 -3.10 -11.94
CA LYS A 60 0.65 -3.72 -13.14
C LYS A 60 1.48 -4.91 -13.64
N LYS A 61 2.81 -4.82 -13.59
CA LYS A 61 3.70 -5.95 -13.95
C LYS A 61 3.55 -7.15 -13.01
N ASP A 62 3.19 -6.90 -11.76
CA ASP A 62 2.85 -7.91 -10.76
C ASP A 62 1.36 -8.34 -10.81
N ALA A 63 0.68 -8.08 -11.94
CA ALA A 63 -0.71 -8.43 -12.21
C ALA A 63 -1.74 -7.78 -11.27
N VAL A 64 -1.38 -6.71 -10.56
CA VAL A 64 -2.35 -5.91 -9.78
C VAL A 64 -3.31 -5.20 -10.74
N LYS A 65 -4.60 -5.32 -10.47
CA LYS A 65 -5.67 -4.72 -11.26
C LYS A 65 -5.78 -3.23 -11.02
N GLU A 66 -5.82 -2.45 -12.10
CA GLU A 66 -5.85 -0.98 -12.06
C GLU A 66 -7.07 -0.45 -11.30
N GLU A 67 -8.24 -1.06 -11.47
CA GLU A 67 -9.48 -0.67 -10.80
C GLU A 67 -9.48 -0.93 -9.28
N THR A 68 -8.48 -1.68 -8.77
CA THR A 68 -8.33 -1.97 -7.34
C THR A 68 -7.32 -1.08 -6.65
N LEU A 69 -6.63 -0.22 -7.41
CA LEU A 69 -5.61 0.66 -6.87
C LEU A 69 -6.24 1.70 -5.95
N VAL A 70 -5.73 1.75 -4.71
CA VAL A 70 -6.05 2.77 -3.71
C VAL A 70 -4.76 3.51 -3.42
N GLU A 71 -4.75 4.77 -3.77
CA GLU A 71 -3.62 5.67 -3.54
C GLU A 71 -3.96 6.66 -2.44
N GLU A 72 -3.03 6.83 -1.51
CA GLU A 72 -3.15 7.80 -0.43
C GLU A 72 -1.81 8.50 -0.22
N ILE A 73 -1.89 9.79 0.12
CA ILE A 73 -0.73 10.62 0.40
C ILE A 73 -1.00 11.37 1.70
N PHE A 74 -0.01 11.34 2.59
CA PHE A 74 -0.09 11.94 3.91
C PHE A 74 1.11 12.85 4.17
N ILE A 75 0.93 13.77 5.11
CA ILE A 75 2.00 14.56 5.72
C ILE A 75 2.02 14.33 7.23
N ILE A 76 3.21 14.22 7.80
CA ILE A 76 3.46 14.10 9.24
C ILE A 76 4.36 15.26 9.64
N ASP A 77 3.81 16.27 10.31
CA ASP A 77 4.56 17.47 10.69
C ASP A 77 5.66 17.19 11.73
N ASN A 78 5.37 16.31 12.68
CA ASN A 78 6.27 15.93 13.78
C ASN A 78 6.47 14.41 13.79
N GLY A 79 7.52 13.95 13.12
CA GLY A 79 7.89 12.54 13.06
C GLY A 79 9.18 12.33 12.28
N SER A 80 9.57 11.07 12.13
CA SER A 80 10.75 10.66 11.38
C SER A 80 10.43 9.56 10.37
N LEU A 81 11.31 9.37 9.39
CA LEU A 81 11.21 8.22 8.47
C LEU A 81 11.29 6.87 9.19
N ALA A 82 12.00 6.80 10.32
CA ALA A 82 12.05 5.61 11.16
C ALA A 82 10.69 5.31 11.79
N ASP A 83 9.93 6.33 12.21
CA ASP A 83 8.57 6.14 12.72
C ASP A 83 7.64 5.57 11.64
N VAL A 84 7.75 6.07 10.41
CA VAL A 84 7.01 5.55 9.26
C VAL A 84 7.40 4.10 8.96
N GLN A 85 8.70 3.79 8.95
CA GLN A 85 9.17 2.42 8.73
C GLN A 85 8.65 1.46 9.81
N ASN A 86 8.79 1.84 11.09
CA ASN A 86 8.34 1.02 12.21
C ASN A 86 6.83 0.79 12.19
N HIS A 87 6.05 1.82 11.84
CA HIS A 87 4.60 1.73 11.69
C HIS A 87 4.20 0.67 10.67
N TYR A 88 4.76 0.70 9.46
CA TYR A 88 4.41 -0.28 8.43
C TYR A 88 5.04 -1.65 8.63
N MET A 89 6.20 -1.74 9.30
CA MET A 89 6.77 -3.02 9.68
C MET A 89 5.84 -3.81 10.63
N ALA A 90 5.01 -3.11 11.43
CA ALA A 90 4.01 -3.75 12.29
C ALA A 90 2.91 -4.50 11.51
N LEU A 91 2.70 -4.20 10.21
CA LEU A 91 1.78 -4.97 9.35
C LEU A 91 2.14 -6.45 9.29
N THR A 92 3.42 -6.79 9.50
CA THR A 92 3.88 -8.19 9.53
C THR A 92 3.28 -9.02 10.65
N GLN A 93 2.75 -8.36 11.69
CA GLN A 93 2.00 -9.03 12.76
C GLN A 93 0.59 -9.44 12.31
N ASN A 94 0.08 -8.85 11.23
CA ASN A 94 -1.26 -9.05 10.67
C ASN A 94 -1.23 -9.83 9.35
N GLY A 95 -0.24 -10.71 9.16
CA GLY A 95 -0.17 -11.61 8.00
C GLY A 95 0.40 -11.00 6.72
N TRP A 96 0.78 -9.71 6.74
CA TRP A 96 1.56 -9.12 5.66
C TRP A 96 2.99 -9.67 5.70
N TRP A 97 3.63 -9.81 4.55
CA TRP A 97 5.06 -10.10 4.47
C TRP A 97 5.78 -9.04 3.68
N HIS A 98 7.03 -8.82 4.06
CA HIS A 98 7.91 -7.86 3.43
C HIS A 98 8.33 -8.33 2.03
N VAL A 99 8.24 -7.44 1.04
CA VAL A 99 8.72 -7.71 -0.32
C VAL A 99 10.24 -7.69 -0.32
N ARG A 100 10.83 -8.85 -0.57
CA ARG A 100 12.29 -9.00 -0.62
C ARG A 100 12.86 -8.10 -1.71
N ARG A 101 14.02 -7.47 -1.41
CA ARG A 101 14.78 -6.59 -2.31
C ARG A 101 14.24 -5.16 -2.47
N MET A 102 13.30 -4.73 -1.62
CA MET A 102 13.00 -3.31 -1.50
C MET A 102 14.17 -2.55 -0.84
N PRO A 103 14.48 -1.31 -1.26
CA PRO A 103 15.60 -0.52 -0.75
C PRO A 103 15.55 -0.26 0.76
N GLY A 104 14.35 -0.18 1.35
CA GLY A 104 14.13 0.20 2.74
C GLY A 104 14.45 1.68 2.99
N LEU A 105 14.76 1.99 4.25
CA LEU A 105 15.19 3.33 4.66
C LEU A 105 16.63 3.61 4.17
N GLN A 106 16.78 4.61 3.31
CA GLN A 106 18.07 5.06 2.77
C GLN A 106 18.19 6.59 2.85
N GLY A 107 18.95 7.08 3.83
CA GLY A 107 19.15 8.51 4.04
C GLY A 107 17.82 9.22 4.32
N ASP A 108 17.45 10.14 3.43
CA ASP A 108 16.26 10.98 3.55
C ASP A 108 15.01 10.40 2.87
N VAL A 109 15.07 9.12 2.45
CA VAL A 109 13.99 8.43 1.73
C VAL A 109 13.77 7.04 2.30
N LEU A 110 12.51 6.63 2.40
CA LEU A 110 12.07 5.25 2.64
C LEU A 110 11.35 4.76 1.39
N LEU A 111 11.76 3.61 0.85
CA LEU A 111 11.02 2.89 -0.18
C LEU A 111 10.82 1.44 0.28
N ASP A 112 9.57 1.06 0.49
CA ASP A 112 9.23 -0.21 1.09
C ASP A 112 8.02 -0.87 0.43
N GLY A 113 7.85 -2.17 0.64
CA GLY A 113 6.78 -2.94 0.02
C GLY A 113 6.36 -4.15 0.84
N TYR A 114 5.07 -4.44 0.84
CA TYR A 114 4.46 -5.55 1.55
C TYR A 114 3.44 -6.26 0.66
N GLU A 115 3.21 -7.54 0.93
CA GLU A 115 2.14 -8.32 0.30
C GLU A 115 1.32 -9.05 1.37
N HIS A 116 0.04 -9.27 1.10
CA HIS A 116 -0.86 -10.10 1.88
C HIS A 116 -1.82 -10.83 0.93
N GLY A 117 -1.63 -12.14 0.74
CA GLY A 117 -2.39 -12.94 -0.21
C GLY A 117 -2.22 -12.41 -1.64
N THR A 118 -3.29 -11.90 -2.23
CA THR A 118 -3.31 -11.27 -3.56
C THR A 118 -3.16 -9.74 -3.50
N THR A 119 -3.07 -9.15 -2.31
CA THR A 119 -2.93 -7.70 -2.13
C THR A 119 -1.46 -7.30 -2.04
N ALA A 120 -1.07 -6.28 -2.79
CA ALA A 120 0.24 -5.65 -2.74
C ALA A 120 0.13 -4.24 -2.17
N LEU A 121 1.16 -3.80 -1.46
CA LEU A 121 1.33 -2.47 -0.88
C LEU A 121 2.72 -1.95 -1.20
N VAL A 122 2.81 -0.72 -1.71
CA VAL A 122 4.04 0.04 -1.87
C VAL A 122 3.96 1.26 -0.97
N ILE A 123 5.06 1.55 -0.28
CA ILE A 123 5.22 2.73 0.58
C ILE A 123 6.44 3.51 0.09
N GLY A 124 6.26 4.79 -0.13
CA GLY A 124 7.34 5.75 -0.26
C GLY A 124 7.23 6.79 0.83
N ALA A 125 8.32 7.19 1.48
CA ALA A 125 8.31 8.36 2.35
C ALA A 125 9.59 9.18 2.18
N ILE A 126 9.48 10.49 2.35
CA ILE A 126 10.59 11.43 2.20
C ILE A 126 10.55 12.49 3.28
N ASP A 127 11.71 12.82 3.84
CA ASP A 127 11.85 14.00 4.71
C ASP A 127 11.87 15.26 3.85
N ALA A 128 10.72 15.93 3.75
CA ALA A 128 10.56 17.10 2.91
C ALA A 128 11.38 18.29 3.41
N SER A 129 11.76 18.33 4.69
CA SER A 129 12.59 19.41 5.26
C SER A 129 13.96 19.52 4.59
N LYS A 130 14.48 18.41 4.07
CA LYS A 130 15.73 18.34 3.30
C LYS A 130 15.64 19.00 1.92
N PHE A 131 14.43 19.33 1.49
CA PHE A 131 14.12 19.88 0.18
C PHE A 131 13.32 21.18 0.29
N ASN A 132 13.48 21.94 1.38
CA ASN A 132 12.74 23.17 1.67
C ASN A 132 11.21 23.00 1.82
N GLY A 133 10.74 21.76 2.03
CA GLY A 133 9.36 21.47 2.41
C GLY A 133 9.20 21.31 3.92
N LYS A 134 8.07 20.74 4.35
CA LYS A 134 7.79 20.49 5.77
C LYS A 134 7.38 19.04 6.02
N GLY A 135 7.80 18.53 7.18
CA GLY A 135 7.40 17.21 7.67
C GLY A 135 7.92 16.05 6.85
N ILE A 136 7.37 14.88 7.13
CA ILE A 136 7.56 13.66 6.35
C ILE A 136 6.36 13.50 5.43
N VAL A 137 6.61 13.40 4.13
CA VAL A 137 5.56 13.10 3.14
C VAL A 137 5.57 11.60 2.90
N VAL A 138 4.41 10.96 3.05
CA VAL A 138 4.23 9.52 2.91
C VAL A 138 3.26 9.26 1.75
N TYR A 139 3.70 8.44 0.81
CA TYR A 139 2.95 7.92 -0.32
C TYR A 139 2.65 6.45 -0.07
N THR A 140 1.40 6.03 -0.23
CA THR A 140 1.04 4.62 -0.23
C THR A 140 0.21 4.28 -1.44
N LEU A 141 0.51 3.14 -2.05
CA LEU A 141 -0.28 2.55 -3.11
C LEU A 141 -0.59 1.11 -2.74
N ARG A 142 -1.87 0.74 -2.72
CA ARG A 142 -2.35 -0.61 -2.46
C ARG A 142 -3.19 -1.10 -3.62
N GLY A 143 -3.12 -2.38 -3.95
CA GLY A 143 -4.00 -2.99 -4.95
C GLY A 143 -4.06 -4.50 -4.85
N THR A 144 -4.94 -5.14 -5.61
CA THR A 144 -5.16 -6.60 -5.59
C THR A 144 -5.00 -7.21 -6.99
N LYS A 145 -4.38 -8.38 -7.07
CA LYS A 145 -4.19 -9.18 -8.29
C LYS A 145 -5.51 -9.77 -8.83
#